data_AF-A0A6V8R7L5-F1
#
_entry.id   AF-A0A6V8R7L5-F1
#
_cell.length_a   1.000
_cell.length_b   1.000
_cell.length_c   1.000
_cell.angle_alpha   90.00
_cell.angle_beta   90.00
_cell.angle_gamma   90.00
#
_symmetry.space_group_name_H-M   'P 1'
#
loop_
_entity.id
_entity.type
_entity.pdbx_description
1 polymer ?
#
loop_
_entity_poly.entity_id
_entity_poly.type
_entity_poly.pdbx_seq_one_letter_code
_entity_poly.pdbx_strand_id
1 'polypeptide(L)'
;MEKDQVPVPTDHVEDVTPGETLDVKLAREAGEVFFTEEEGARVKRKIDFIILPLLCGCYIFSFLDKTLINYSSIFGLKQSLNLHGSQFSWLGSIFYIGYMIGSIAWAKIVHKWPQHTGKLIAAAVLAWSSIVLLTPLCFNFAGIMAARFFLGLVESIIGPVFVIVTSNWWTRPEQAFRTAFWLGGTPIGNFFGGILSYGLGSIHNSSIATWKIFFLFFGSFSFVFALILAYLMPDNYSNARWLTPSEREVARDRFWEALRDPQTIFFFVTAVGNTMPSTFASQYRGIRDKACNTKKSTASGIIFAGWAAGLIAGPQFFLDSQAPVYDLAFRMLMGCYALMIIVPILQYLWYRHENKRRDEKLAREGGGTDEILRTEFSDKTDFERWQTFRYTL
;
A
#
# COMPACT_ATOMS: atom_id res chain seq x y z
N MET A 1 -11.37 -71.82 -19.20
CA MET A 1 -10.84 -70.45 -19.38
C MET A 1 -11.39 -69.63 -18.23
N GLU A 2 -10.61 -69.62 -17.17
CA GLU A 2 -10.96 -69.15 -15.83
C GLU A 2 -10.57 -67.67 -15.71
N LYS A 3 -11.44 -66.88 -15.07
CA LYS A 3 -11.27 -65.44 -14.86
C LYS A 3 -10.28 -65.21 -13.74
N ASP A 4 -9.14 -64.57 -14.03
CA ASP A 4 -8.24 -64.07 -13.00
C ASP A 4 -8.84 -62.82 -12.33
N GLN A 5 -9.41 -63.01 -11.14
CA GLN A 5 -9.67 -61.95 -10.16
C GLN A 5 -8.42 -61.77 -9.31
N VAL A 6 -7.84 -60.58 -9.36
CA VAL A 6 -6.74 -60.15 -8.48
C VAL A 6 -7.29 -59.99 -7.06
N PRO A 7 -6.64 -60.54 -6.01
CA PRO A 7 -7.14 -60.47 -4.65
C PRO A 7 -6.95 -59.08 -4.06
N VAL A 8 -7.99 -58.55 -3.41
CA VAL A 8 -7.94 -57.31 -2.62
C VAL A 8 -7.33 -57.63 -1.25
N PRO A 9 -6.22 -56.99 -0.85
CA PRO A 9 -5.69 -57.13 0.50
C PRO A 9 -6.68 -56.51 1.49
N THR A 10 -7.22 -57.35 2.37
CA THR A 10 -7.98 -56.96 3.54
C THR A 10 -7.01 -57.05 4.71
N ASP A 11 -6.45 -55.92 5.17
CA ASP A 11 -6.03 -55.75 6.56
C ASP A 11 -5.59 -54.30 6.84
N HIS A 12 -5.99 -53.83 8.03
CA HIS A 12 -5.72 -52.54 8.67
C HIS A 12 -6.62 -51.34 8.30
N VAL A 13 -7.86 -51.39 8.81
CA VAL A 13 -8.64 -50.19 9.11
C VAL A 13 -8.02 -49.52 10.35
N GLU A 14 -7.03 -48.65 10.14
CA GLU A 14 -6.60 -47.70 11.17
C GLU A 14 -7.61 -46.54 11.27
N ASP A 15 -7.93 -46.20 12.53
CA ASP A 15 -8.96 -45.26 12.97
C ASP A 15 -9.22 -44.08 12.01
N VAL A 16 -10.45 -44.05 11.51
CA VAL A 16 -11.03 -42.90 10.81
C VAL A 16 -11.52 -41.91 11.86
N THR A 17 -10.83 -40.78 12.01
CA THR A 17 -11.39 -39.61 12.69
C THR A 17 -12.70 -39.20 12.00
N PRO A 18 -13.80 -38.93 12.72
CA PRO A 18 -15.09 -38.69 12.07
C PRO A 18 -15.03 -37.46 11.15
N GLY A 19 -15.08 -37.67 9.83
CA GLY A 19 -15.18 -36.62 8.81
C GLY A 19 -14.16 -36.63 7.67
N GLU A 20 -13.08 -37.43 7.74
CA GLU A 20 -12.10 -37.54 6.62
C GLU A 20 -12.47 -38.71 5.69
N THR A 21 -12.67 -38.44 4.40
CA THR A 21 -12.83 -39.47 3.36
C THR A 21 -11.47 -40.10 3.02
N LEU A 22 -11.48 -41.39 2.66
CA LEU A 22 -10.26 -42.16 2.35
C LEU A 22 -9.40 -41.52 1.23
N ASP A 23 -10.06 -40.88 0.26
CA ASP A 23 -9.41 -40.15 -0.83
C ASP A 23 -8.58 -38.95 -0.33
N VAL A 24 -9.01 -38.31 0.77
CA VAL A 24 -8.31 -37.17 1.37
C VAL A 24 -7.04 -37.63 2.10
N LYS A 25 -7.05 -38.80 2.77
CA LYS A 25 -5.84 -39.37 3.38
C LYS A 25 -4.81 -39.77 2.31
N LEU A 26 -5.23 -40.47 1.25
CA LEU A 26 -4.35 -40.91 0.17
C LEU A 26 -3.76 -39.75 -0.66
N ALA A 27 -4.53 -38.68 -0.90
CA ALA A 27 -4.03 -37.47 -1.57
C ALA A 27 -3.07 -36.66 -0.69
N ARG A 28 -3.27 -36.66 0.63
CA ARG A 28 -2.39 -36.03 1.63
C ARG A 28 -1.04 -36.74 1.73
N GLU A 29 -1.02 -38.07 1.58
CA GLU A 29 0.21 -38.88 1.46
C GLU A 29 0.93 -38.66 0.11
N ALA A 30 0.21 -38.28 -0.96
CA ALA A 30 0.77 -37.96 -2.28
C ALA A 30 1.26 -36.51 -2.42
N GLY A 31 1.05 -35.65 -1.42
CA GLY A 31 1.45 -34.24 -1.46
C GLY A 31 0.56 -33.34 -2.35
N GLU A 32 -0.64 -33.80 -2.70
CA GLU A 32 -1.62 -33.00 -3.43
C GLU A 32 -2.54 -32.24 -2.46
N VAL A 33 -2.67 -30.94 -2.74
CA VAL A 33 -3.38 -29.97 -1.90
C VAL A 33 -4.87 -30.03 -2.20
N PHE A 34 -5.69 -30.50 -1.26
CA PHE A 34 -7.15 -30.42 -1.34
C PHE A 34 -7.73 -29.88 -0.04
N PHE A 35 -8.21 -28.64 -0.08
CA PHE A 35 -9.21 -28.13 0.84
C PHE A 35 -10.52 -27.97 0.06
N THR A 36 -11.67 -28.18 0.70
CA THR A 36 -12.95 -27.93 0.03
C THR A 36 -13.13 -26.43 -0.23
N GLU A 37 -13.75 -26.03 -1.35
CA GLU A 37 -13.98 -24.59 -1.66
C GLU A 37 -14.69 -23.87 -0.50
N GLU A 38 -15.56 -24.57 0.22
CA GLU A 38 -16.26 -24.06 1.41
C GLU A 38 -15.32 -23.75 2.58
N GLU A 39 -14.36 -24.62 2.87
CA GLU A 39 -13.34 -24.41 3.91
C GLU A 39 -12.42 -23.25 3.55
N GLY A 40 -11.97 -23.17 2.30
CA GLY A 40 -11.18 -22.07 1.78
C GLY A 40 -11.90 -20.72 1.94
N ALA A 41 -13.20 -20.67 1.61
CA ALA A 41 -14.02 -19.48 1.76
C ALA A 41 -14.27 -19.08 3.23
N ARG A 42 -14.37 -20.06 4.14
CA ARG A 42 -14.51 -19.82 5.59
C ARG A 42 -13.23 -19.20 6.17
N VAL A 43 -12.07 -19.80 5.88
CA VAL A 43 -10.76 -19.29 6.33
C VAL A 43 -10.50 -17.90 5.75
N LYS A 44 -10.79 -17.69 4.46
CA LYS A 44 -10.72 -16.38 3.82
C LYS A 44 -11.54 -15.32 4.54
N ARG A 45 -12.81 -15.60 4.84
CA ARG A 45 -13.68 -14.65 5.57
C ARG A 45 -13.08 -14.27 6.91
N LYS A 46 -12.52 -15.25 7.64
CA LYS A 46 -11.87 -15.01 8.93
C LYS A 46 -10.62 -14.12 8.81
N ILE A 47 -9.80 -14.35 7.78
CA ILE A 47 -8.65 -13.49 7.44
C ILE A 47 -9.15 -12.07 7.12
N ASP A 48 -10.16 -11.95 6.26
CA ASP A 48 -10.76 -10.66 5.88
C ASP A 48 -11.28 -9.91 7.11
N PHE A 49 -11.99 -10.57 8.04
CA PHE A 49 -12.56 -9.93 9.23
C PHE A 49 -11.53 -9.50 10.28
N ILE A 50 -10.31 -10.06 10.26
CA ILE A 50 -9.29 -9.75 11.27
C ILE A 50 -8.20 -8.86 10.68
N ILE A 51 -7.56 -9.27 9.59
CA ILE A 51 -6.40 -8.56 9.04
C ILE A 51 -6.84 -7.28 8.31
N LEU A 52 -7.96 -7.30 7.57
CA LEU A 52 -8.36 -6.13 6.79
C LEU A 52 -8.73 -4.92 7.66
N PRO A 53 -9.52 -5.03 8.75
CA PRO A 53 -9.75 -3.92 9.67
C PRO A 53 -8.48 -3.40 10.34
N LEU A 54 -7.51 -4.27 10.64
CA LEU A 54 -6.22 -3.86 11.20
C LEU A 54 -5.42 -3.00 10.21
N LEU A 55 -5.37 -3.40 8.93
CA LEU A 55 -4.73 -2.60 7.89
C LEU A 55 -5.46 -1.27 7.64
N CYS A 56 -6.80 -1.31 7.61
CA CYS A 56 -7.61 -0.09 7.47
C CYS A 56 -7.37 0.87 8.65
N GLY A 57 -7.37 0.37 9.88
CA GLY A 57 -7.11 1.15 11.09
C GLY A 57 -5.73 1.79 11.08
N CYS A 58 -4.69 1.02 10.73
CA CYS A 58 -3.33 1.55 10.54
C CYS A 58 -3.31 2.71 9.54
N TYR A 59 -4.00 2.57 8.40
CA TYR A 59 -4.05 3.61 7.37
C TYR A 59 -4.85 4.85 7.82
N ILE A 60 -5.96 4.65 8.54
CA ILE A 60 -6.77 5.72 9.14
C ILE A 60 -5.91 6.55 10.11
N PHE A 61 -5.25 5.90 11.08
CA PHE A 61 -4.43 6.60 12.06
C PHE A 61 -3.22 7.28 11.42
N SER A 62 -2.58 6.64 10.45
CA SER A 62 -1.50 7.24 9.65
C SER A 62 -1.92 8.55 8.97
N PHE A 63 -3.12 8.62 8.39
CA PHE A 63 -3.59 9.86 7.77
C PHE A 63 -4.08 10.91 8.79
N LEU A 64 -4.71 10.46 9.88
CA LEU A 64 -5.10 11.35 10.97
C LEU A 64 -3.88 12.05 11.56
N ASP A 65 -2.81 11.32 11.86
CA ASP A 65 -1.61 11.87 12.49
C ASP A 65 -0.93 12.93 11.62
N LYS A 66 -0.94 12.77 10.29
CA LYS A 66 -0.45 13.80 9.35
C LYS A 66 -1.31 15.07 9.37
N THR A 67 -2.64 14.93 9.46
CA THR A 67 -3.57 16.05 9.39
C THR A 67 -3.72 16.79 10.71
N LEU A 68 -3.25 16.22 11.83
CA LEU A 68 -3.26 16.85 13.15
C LEU A 68 -2.62 18.23 13.17
N ILE A 69 -1.57 18.48 12.36
CA ILE A 69 -0.96 19.81 12.30
C ILE A 69 -1.93 20.87 11.76
N ASN A 70 -2.75 20.49 10.79
CA ASN A 70 -3.68 21.39 10.15
C ASN A 70 -4.79 21.75 11.14
N TYR A 71 -5.33 20.75 11.85
CA TYR A 71 -6.32 20.98 12.91
C TYR A 71 -5.74 21.85 14.03
N SER A 72 -4.57 21.49 14.57
CA SER A 72 -3.93 22.25 15.65
C SER A 72 -3.51 23.66 15.26
N SER A 73 -3.23 23.93 13.98
CA SER A 73 -2.90 25.28 13.49
C SER A 73 -4.02 26.29 13.69
N ILE A 74 -5.27 25.82 13.67
CA ILE A 74 -6.47 26.65 13.89
C ILE A 74 -6.61 26.99 15.37
N PHE A 75 -6.18 26.08 16.26
CA PHE A 75 -6.30 26.21 17.72
C PHE A 75 -5.03 26.73 18.42
N GLY A 76 -4.33 27.66 17.77
CA GLY A 76 -3.26 28.45 18.40
C GLY A 76 -1.87 27.79 18.45
N LEU A 77 -1.62 26.73 17.67
CA LEU A 77 -0.29 26.11 17.58
C LEU A 77 0.79 27.09 17.09
N LYS A 78 0.49 27.91 16.07
CA LYS A 78 1.45 28.88 15.52
C LYS A 78 1.87 29.91 16.55
N GLN A 79 0.91 30.43 17.32
CA GLN A 79 1.15 31.39 18.39
C GLN A 79 1.91 30.76 19.56
N SER A 80 1.55 29.53 19.96
CA SER A 80 2.18 28.85 21.10
C SER A 80 3.65 28.49 20.88
N LEU A 81 4.04 28.24 19.63
CA LEU A 81 5.41 27.89 19.25
C LEU A 81 6.21 29.07 18.68
N ASN A 82 5.61 30.28 18.65
CA ASN A 82 6.16 31.48 18.00
C ASN A 82 6.67 31.20 16.58
N LEU A 83 5.83 30.55 15.76
CA LEU A 83 6.18 30.25 14.38
C LEU A 83 6.02 31.52 13.52
N HIS A 84 7.06 31.84 12.76
CA HIS A 84 7.11 33.00 11.86
C HIS A 84 7.32 32.58 10.41
N GLY A 85 6.70 33.29 9.47
CA GLY A 85 6.99 33.10 8.05
C GLY A 85 6.60 31.70 7.55
N SER A 86 7.45 31.17 6.68
CA SER A 86 7.34 29.83 6.10
C SER A 86 7.62 28.67 7.06
N GLN A 87 7.91 28.93 8.34
CA GLN A 87 8.22 27.87 9.32
C GLN A 87 7.08 26.86 9.44
N PHE A 88 5.82 27.29 9.43
CA PHE A 88 4.68 26.37 9.46
C PHE A 88 4.65 25.45 8.23
N SER A 89 4.91 25.99 7.04
CA SER A 89 4.99 25.20 5.80
C SER A 89 6.10 24.16 5.86
N TRP A 90 7.26 24.51 6.45
CA TRP A 90 8.35 23.57 6.68
C TRP A 90 7.99 22.39 7.59
N LEU A 91 7.08 22.57 8.55
CA LEU A 91 6.59 21.46 9.39
C LEU A 91 5.82 20.39 8.58
N GLY A 92 5.17 20.80 7.49
CA GLY A 92 4.56 19.89 6.53
C GLY A 92 5.60 19.24 5.62
N SER A 93 6.52 20.02 5.07
CA SER A 93 7.53 19.51 4.11
C SER A 93 8.54 18.55 4.75
N ILE A 94 9.00 18.82 5.98
CA ILE A 94 10.03 17.99 6.66
C ILE A 94 9.56 16.55 6.92
N PHE A 95 8.26 16.36 7.14
CA PHE A 95 7.65 15.05 7.28
C PHE A 95 7.92 14.20 6.02
N TYR A 96 7.69 14.75 4.83
CA TYR A 96 7.87 14.02 3.57
C TYR A 96 9.35 13.78 3.23
N ILE A 97 10.24 14.67 3.67
CA ILE A 97 11.70 14.43 3.59
C ILE A 97 12.07 13.20 4.43
N GLY A 98 11.61 13.15 5.69
CA GLY A 98 11.79 11.98 6.56
C GLY A 98 11.17 10.72 5.96
N TYR A 99 9.97 10.84 5.40
CA TYR A 99 9.26 9.74 4.75
C TYR A 99 10.02 9.17 3.55
N MET A 100 10.63 10.02 2.73
CA MET A 100 11.42 9.60 1.57
C MET A 100 12.71 8.86 1.96
N ILE A 101 13.39 9.33 3.01
CA ILE A 101 14.58 8.65 3.54
C ILE A 101 14.18 7.30 4.14
N GLY A 102 13.11 7.31 4.93
CA GLY A 102 12.60 6.13 5.61
C GLY A 102 12.09 5.08 4.64
N SER A 103 11.41 5.46 3.55
CA SER A 103 10.83 4.49 2.60
C SER A 103 11.91 3.61 1.97
N ILE A 104 13.07 4.18 1.64
CA ILE A 104 14.22 3.43 1.10
C ILE A 104 14.82 2.50 2.16
N ALA A 105 14.97 2.98 3.40
CA ALA A 105 15.53 2.21 4.50
C ALA A 105 14.63 1.03 4.90
N TRP A 106 13.34 1.30 5.11
CA TRP A 106 12.37 0.30 5.50
C TRP A 106 12.09 -0.71 4.39
N ALA A 107 12.06 -0.31 3.12
CA ALA A 107 11.93 -1.27 2.02
C ALA A 107 13.03 -2.34 2.08
N LYS A 108 14.29 -1.96 2.32
CA LYS A 108 15.40 -2.90 2.47
C LYS A 108 15.25 -3.80 3.70
N ILE A 109 14.83 -3.24 4.84
CA ILE A 109 14.68 -3.99 6.10
C ILE A 109 13.56 -5.02 5.99
N VAL A 110 12.38 -4.61 5.51
CA VAL A 110 11.21 -5.48 5.40
C VAL A 110 11.47 -6.58 4.36
N HIS A 111 12.19 -6.29 3.27
CA HIS A 111 12.61 -7.31 2.30
C HIS A 111 13.60 -8.32 2.86
N LYS A 112 14.48 -7.89 3.79
CA LYS A 112 15.43 -8.79 4.44
C LYS A 112 14.72 -9.72 5.41
N TRP A 113 13.70 -9.22 6.13
CA TRP A 113 12.98 -9.94 7.19
C TRP A 113 11.46 -10.05 6.92
N PRO A 114 11.03 -10.66 5.80
CA PRO A 114 9.61 -10.76 5.44
C PRO A 114 8.81 -11.62 6.44
N GLN A 115 9.46 -12.54 7.15
CA GLN A 115 8.83 -13.40 8.16
C GLN A 115 8.46 -12.70 9.47
N HIS A 116 8.86 -11.43 9.69
CA HIS A 116 8.57 -10.67 10.91
C HIS A 116 7.77 -9.40 10.65
N THR A 117 7.05 -9.38 9.53
CA THR A 117 6.35 -8.19 9.03
C THR A 117 5.28 -7.69 10.01
N GLY A 118 4.59 -8.59 10.73
CA GLY A 118 3.57 -8.22 11.72
C GLY A 118 4.15 -7.47 12.93
N LYS A 119 5.24 -7.97 13.51
CA LYS A 119 5.95 -7.28 14.60
C LYS A 119 6.57 -5.97 14.15
N LEU A 120 7.11 -5.91 12.93
CA LEU A 120 7.71 -4.69 12.39
C LEU A 120 6.68 -3.56 12.27
N ILE A 121 5.50 -3.83 11.71
CA ILE A 121 4.45 -2.81 11.65
C ILE A 121 3.97 -2.44 13.06
N ALA A 122 3.73 -3.41 13.95
CA ALA A 122 3.29 -3.11 15.31
C ALA A 122 4.28 -2.24 16.09
N ALA A 123 5.58 -2.55 16.00
CA ALA A 123 6.64 -1.75 16.61
C ALA A 123 6.71 -0.33 16.03
N ALA A 124 6.57 -0.20 14.71
CA ALA A 124 6.54 1.10 14.08
C ALA A 124 5.29 1.91 14.48
N VAL A 125 4.11 1.27 14.56
CA VAL A 125 2.87 1.94 15.00
C VAL A 125 3.02 2.49 16.40
N LEU A 126 3.55 1.67 17.30
CA LEU A 126 3.86 2.10 18.66
C LEU A 126 4.86 3.27 18.67
N ALA A 127 5.91 3.20 17.86
CA ALA A 127 6.92 4.24 17.78
C ALA A 127 6.34 5.56 17.24
N TRP A 128 5.58 5.56 16.14
CA TRP A 128 5.00 6.78 15.60
C TRP A 128 3.91 7.35 16.51
N SER A 129 3.06 6.51 17.10
CA SER A 129 2.05 6.95 18.09
C SER A 129 2.72 7.58 19.32
N SER A 130 3.85 7.03 19.76
CA SER A 130 4.63 7.62 20.84
C SER A 130 5.19 8.99 20.45
N ILE A 131 5.69 9.17 19.22
CA ILE A 131 6.15 10.47 18.72
C ILE A 131 5.00 11.49 18.69
N VAL A 132 3.80 11.08 18.27
CA VAL A 132 2.60 11.93 18.29
C VAL A 132 2.26 12.36 19.73
N LEU A 133 2.29 11.44 20.69
CA LEU A 133 2.06 11.74 22.11
C LEU A 133 3.12 12.64 22.74
N LEU A 134 4.36 12.59 22.24
CA LEU A 134 5.46 13.45 22.71
C LEU A 134 5.48 14.82 22.03
N THR A 135 4.77 15.00 20.90
CA THR A 135 4.73 16.26 20.15
C THR A 135 4.23 17.48 20.97
N PRO A 136 3.25 17.35 21.89
CA PRO A 136 2.85 18.42 22.83
C PRO A 136 3.95 18.97 23.73
N LEU A 137 5.04 18.23 23.93
CA LEU A 137 6.18 18.63 24.75
C LEU A 137 7.12 19.57 23.99
N CYS A 138 6.98 19.70 22.66
CA CYS A 138 7.76 20.63 21.87
C CYS A 138 7.36 22.08 22.21
N PHE A 139 8.36 22.92 22.46
CA PHE A 139 8.21 24.34 22.84
C PHE A 139 8.86 25.31 21.84
N ASN A 140 9.54 24.80 20.82
CA ASN A 140 10.21 25.61 19.80
C ASN A 140 10.06 24.97 18.40
N PHE A 141 10.37 25.76 17.37
CA PHE A 141 10.33 25.31 15.97
C PHE A 141 11.22 24.07 15.72
N ALA A 142 12.44 24.05 16.29
CA ALA A 142 13.38 22.94 16.10
C ALA A 142 12.85 21.61 16.65
N GLY A 143 12.21 21.63 17.83
CA GLY A 143 11.65 20.45 18.48
C GLY A 143 10.50 19.86 17.69
N ILE A 144 9.56 20.69 17.21
CA ILE A 144 8.46 20.21 16.38
C ILE A 144 8.94 19.75 15.00
N MET A 145 9.97 20.40 14.42
CA MET A 145 10.60 19.94 13.17
C MET A 145 11.22 18.54 13.34
N ALA A 146 11.95 18.31 14.42
CA ALA A 146 12.55 17.01 14.72
C ALA A 146 11.48 15.93 14.93
N ALA A 147 10.44 16.22 15.73
CA ALA A 147 9.33 15.30 15.94
C ALA A 147 8.67 14.90 14.60
N ARG A 148 8.47 15.86 13.69
CA ARG A 148 7.88 15.60 12.37
C ARG A 148 8.79 14.84 11.43
N PHE A 149 10.08 15.13 11.44
CA PHE A 149 11.05 14.37 10.65
C PHE A 149 11.04 12.89 11.04
N PHE A 150 11.15 12.60 12.35
CA PHE A 150 11.14 11.23 12.85
C PHE A 150 9.80 10.54 12.67
N LEU A 151 8.69 11.28 12.80
CA LEU A 151 7.37 10.76 12.49
C LEU A 151 7.31 10.26 11.04
N GLY A 152 7.71 11.10 10.08
CA GLY A 152 7.75 10.71 8.67
C GLY A 152 8.69 9.53 8.40
N LEU A 153 9.87 9.53 9.03
CA LEU A 153 10.85 8.45 8.93
C LEU A 153 10.25 7.10 9.36
N VAL A 154 9.58 7.04 10.51
CA VAL A 154 9.01 5.80 11.05
C VAL A 154 7.76 5.39 10.26
N GLU A 155 6.90 6.34 9.92
CA GLU A 155 5.61 6.06 9.27
C GLU A 155 5.73 5.57 7.83
N SER A 156 6.87 5.82 7.18
CA SER A 156 7.15 5.34 5.82
C SER A 156 7.22 3.81 5.65
N ILE A 157 7.26 3.05 6.75
CA ILE A 157 7.21 1.59 6.75
C ILE A 157 5.86 1.01 6.26
N ILE A 158 4.78 1.80 6.35
CA ILE A 158 3.41 1.31 6.05
C ILE A 158 3.33 0.76 4.64
N GLY A 159 3.86 1.48 3.65
CA GLY A 159 3.86 1.07 2.24
C GLY A 159 4.44 -0.33 2.01
N PRO A 160 5.75 -0.56 2.26
CA PRO A 160 6.38 -1.85 2.00
C PRO A 160 5.78 -3.00 2.83
N VAL A 161 5.36 -2.75 4.08
CA VAL A 161 4.73 -3.79 4.90
C VAL A 161 3.36 -4.18 4.36
N PHE A 162 2.51 -3.21 4.02
CA PHE A 162 1.16 -3.50 3.54
C PHE A 162 1.17 -4.32 2.26
N VAL A 163 2.14 -4.07 1.39
CA VAL A 163 2.38 -4.86 0.18
C VAL A 163 2.67 -6.32 0.54
N ILE A 164 3.62 -6.56 1.44
CA ILE A 164 4.03 -7.91 1.81
C ILE A 164 2.93 -8.64 2.57
N VAL A 165 2.23 -7.97 3.49
CA VAL A 165 1.07 -8.56 4.18
C VAL A 165 -0.02 -8.89 3.18
N THR A 166 -0.33 -7.98 2.24
CA THR A 166 -1.37 -8.22 1.24
C THR A 166 -1.00 -9.39 0.32
N SER A 167 0.27 -9.51 -0.06
CA SER A 167 0.75 -10.62 -0.88
C SER A 167 0.83 -11.94 -0.12
N ASN A 168 1.07 -11.90 1.19
CA ASN A 168 1.09 -13.08 2.01
C ASN A 168 -0.35 -13.59 2.14
N TRP A 169 -1.25 -12.83 2.76
CA TRP A 169 -2.54 -13.33 3.25
C TRP A 169 -3.64 -13.53 2.18
N TRP A 170 -3.51 -12.94 0.99
CA TRP A 170 -4.56 -12.99 -0.04
C TRP A 170 -4.04 -13.45 -1.40
N THR A 171 -4.90 -14.12 -2.15
CA THR A 171 -4.61 -14.56 -3.52
C THR A 171 -4.69 -13.40 -4.52
N ARG A 172 -4.05 -13.55 -5.68
CA ARG A 172 -3.98 -12.54 -6.76
C ARG A 172 -5.28 -11.79 -7.06
N PRO A 173 -6.40 -12.47 -7.38
CA PRO A 173 -7.66 -11.79 -7.69
C PRO A 173 -8.25 -11.06 -6.48
N GLU A 174 -7.89 -11.47 -5.26
CA GLU A 174 -8.39 -10.89 -4.03
C GLU A 174 -7.63 -9.61 -3.64
N GLN A 175 -6.33 -9.56 -3.89
CA GLN A 175 -5.42 -8.48 -3.46
C GLN A 175 -5.85 -7.09 -3.92
N ALA A 176 -6.27 -6.93 -5.19
CA ALA A 176 -6.64 -5.62 -5.73
C ALA A 176 -7.82 -4.99 -4.96
N PHE A 177 -8.83 -5.79 -4.64
CA PHE A 177 -10.00 -5.33 -3.90
C PHE A 177 -9.65 -4.97 -2.44
N ARG A 178 -8.83 -5.79 -1.76
CA ARG A 178 -8.41 -5.51 -0.38
C ARG A 178 -7.51 -4.28 -0.31
N THR A 179 -6.65 -4.11 -1.31
CA THR A 179 -5.84 -2.91 -1.51
C THR A 179 -6.72 -1.67 -1.56
N ALA A 180 -7.74 -1.66 -2.42
CA ALA A 180 -8.70 -0.55 -2.48
C ALA A 180 -9.41 -0.31 -1.13
N PHE A 181 -9.72 -1.38 -0.39
CA PHE A 181 -10.42 -1.29 0.89
C PHE A 181 -9.59 -0.59 1.98
N TRP A 182 -8.33 -1.00 2.19
CA TRP A 182 -7.49 -0.33 3.20
C TRP A 182 -7.05 1.07 2.78
N LEU A 183 -6.97 1.37 1.48
CA LEU A 183 -6.81 2.74 0.97
C LEU A 183 -8.05 3.62 1.18
N GLY A 184 -9.24 3.02 1.20
CA GLY A 184 -10.48 3.67 1.61
C GLY A 184 -10.45 4.18 3.06
N GLY A 185 -9.47 3.77 3.87
CA GLY A 185 -9.24 4.33 5.20
C GLY A 185 -8.96 5.84 5.22
N THR A 186 -8.33 6.40 4.18
CA THR A 186 -8.00 7.83 4.14
C THR A 186 -9.22 8.77 4.23
N PRO A 187 -10.24 8.67 3.36
CA PRO A 187 -11.42 9.52 3.45
C PRO A 187 -12.20 9.31 4.76
N ILE A 188 -12.26 8.07 5.26
CA ILE A 188 -12.88 7.74 6.55
C ILE A 188 -12.15 8.46 7.68
N GLY A 189 -10.82 8.40 7.70
CA GLY A 189 -9.99 9.10 8.68
C GLY A 189 -10.23 10.61 8.65
N ASN A 190 -10.22 11.24 7.48
CA ASN A 190 -10.48 12.69 7.37
C ASN A 190 -11.90 13.08 7.82
N PHE A 191 -12.90 12.25 7.52
CA PHE A 191 -14.28 12.48 7.94
C PHE A 191 -14.41 12.49 9.46
N PHE A 192 -13.93 11.42 10.12
CA PHE A 192 -13.96 11.34 11.59
C PHE A 192 -13.02 12.35 12.25
N GLY A 193 -11.85 12.60 11.65
CA GLY A 193 -10.89 13.61 12.11
C GLY A 193 -11.47 15.01 12.15
N GLY A 194 -12.24 15.40 11.13
CA GLY A 194 -12.94 16.68 11.09
C GLY A 194 -14.02 16.83 12.18
N ILE A 195 -14.83 15.79 12.39
CA ILE A 195 -15.88 15.79 13.44
C ILE A 195 -15.27 15.85 14.84
N LEU A 196 -14.27 15.00 15.10
CA LEU A 196 -13.56 14.97 16.38
C LEU A 196 -12.82 16.30 16.62
N SER A 197 -12.29 16.91 15.55
CA SER A 197 -11.65 18.22 15.63
C SER A 197 -12.62 19.33 16.03
N TYR A 198 -13.82 19.33 15.46
CA TYR A 198 -14.88 20.25 15.87
C TYR A 198 -15.27 20.06 17.35
N GLY A 199 -15.44 18.80 17.78
CA GLY A 199 -15.76 18.47 19.18
C GLY A 199 -14.68 18.93 20.15
N LEU A 200 -13.41 18.59 19.90
CA LEU A 200 -12.28 18.98 20.75
C LEU A 200 -12.01 20.48 20.75
N GLY A 201 -12.34 21.16 19.64
CA GLY A 201 -12.20 22.60 19.50
C GLY A 201 -13.07 23.43 20.45
N SER A 202 -14.15 22.85 20.96
CA SER A 202 -15.06 23.50 21.94
C SER A 202 -14.49 23.58 23.36
N ILE A 203 -13.34 22.96 23.61
CA ILE A 203 -12.69 22.93 24.92
C ILE A 203 -11.86 24.22 25.09
N HIS A 204 -12.44 25.21 25.76
CA HIS A 204 -11.82 26.52 26.00
C HIS A 204 -11.30 26.74 27.43
N ASN A 205 -11.63 25.85 28.39
CA ASN A 205 -11.33 26.01 29.82
C ASN A 205 -10.40 24.91 30.40
N SER A 206 -9.39 24.50 29.63
CA SER A 206 -8.38 23.54 30.09
C SER A 206 -7.09 24.25 30.49
N SER A 207 -6.40 23.74 31.52
CA SER A 207 -5.04 24.18 31.90
C SER A 207 -4.00 23.93 30.80
N ILE A 208 -4.34 23.09 29.83
CA ILE A 208 -3.52 22.71 28.69
C ILE A 208 -4.05 23.41 27.44
N ALA A 209 -3.16 23.95 26.61
CA ALA A 209 -3.52 24.58 25.34
C ALA A 209 -4.29 23.60 24.43
N THR A 210 -5.37 24.06 23.81
CA THR A 210 -6.28 23.22 23.01
C THR A 210 -5.55 22.42 21.93
N TRP A 211 -4.56 23.00 21.25
CA TRP A 211 -3.78 22.27 20.24
C TRP A 211 -3.01 21.06 20.77
N LYS A 212 -2.57 21.07 22.05
CA LYS A 212 -1.90 19.93 22.68
C LYS A 212 -2.88 18.78 22.92
N ILE A 213 -4.13 19.11 23.23
CA ILE A 213 -5.22 18.13 23.45
C ILE A 213 -5.45 17.30 22.19
N PHE A 214 -5.37 17.90 21.00
CA PHE A 214 -5.47 17.17 19.74
C PHE A 214 -4.44 16.04 19.65
N PHE A 215 -3.16 16.35 19.85
CA PHE A 215 -2.09 15.35 19.78
C PHE A 215 -2.21 14.31 20.89
N LEU A 216 -2.60 14.70 22.11
CA LEU A 216 -2.80 13.76 23.21
C LEU A 216 -3.97 12.81 22.95
N PHE A 217 -5.10 13.33 22.46
CA PHE A 217 -6.29 12.54 22.19
C PHE A 217 -6.03 11.56 21.04
N PHE A 218 -5.70 12.06 19.85
CA PHE A 218 -5.49 11.19 18.69
C PHE A 218 -4.28 10.27 18.87
N GLY A 219 -3.20 10.76 19.49
CA GLY A 219 -2.03 9.95 19.83
C GLY A 219 -2.36 8.82 20.82
N SER A 220 -3.27 9.05 21.78
CA SER A 220 -3.69 7.99 22.71
C SER A 220 -4.53 6.93 22.01
N PHE A 221 -5.45 7.33 21.13
CA PHE A 221 -6.23 6.39 20.31
C PHE A 221 -5.33 5.56 19.39
N SER A 222 -4.36 6.20 18.73
CA SER A 222 -3.43 5.48 17.87
C SER A 222 -2.50 4.56 18.68
N PHE A 223 -2.08 4.97 19.89
CA PHE A 223 -1.28 4.14 20.78
C PHE A 223 -2.04 2.90 21.29
N VAL A 224 -3.30 3.06 21.72
CA VAL A 224 -4.15 1.92 22.12
C VAL A 224 -4.35 0.98 20.93
N PHE A 225 -4.61 1.53 19.75
CA PHE A 225 -4.72 0.73 18.53
C PHE A 225 -3.42 -0.01 18.21
N ALA A 226 -2.26 0.60 18.45
CA ALA A 226 -0.96 -0.03 18.26
C ALA A 226 -0.76 -1.24 19.19
N LEU A 227 -1.26 -1.19 20.43
CA LEU A 227 -1.27 -2.34 21.35
C LEU A 227 -2.19 -3.46 20.86
N ILE A 228 -3.37 -3.12 20.35
CA ILE A 228 -4.30 -4.08 19.74
C ILE A 228 -3.64 -4.75 18.53
N LEU A 229 -2.98 -3.97 17.68
CA LEU A 229 -2.24 -4.47 16.54
C LEU A 229 -1.09 -5.38 16.97
N ALA A 230 -0.31 -5.01 17.99
CA ALA A 230 0.76 -5.85 18.51
C ALA A 230 0.27 -7.20 19.06
N TYR A 231 -0.95 -7.25 19.58
CA TYR A 231 -1.55 -8.47 20.09
C TYR A 231 -2.19 -9.34 18.99
N LEU A 232 -2.89 -8.73 18.04
CA LEU A 232 -3.68 -9.44 17.03
C LEU A 232 -2.93 -9.73 15.73
N MET A 233 -1.96 -8.90 15.34
CA MET A 233 -1.25 -8.99 14.06
C MET A 233 -0.28 -10.17 14.05
N PRO A 234 -0.53 -11.21 13.23
CA PRO A 234 0.37 -12.35 13.13
C PRO A 234 1.52 -12.09 12.15
N ASP A 235 2.67 -12.68 12.44
CA ASP A 235 3.84 -12.63 11.56
C ASP A 235 3.71 -13.56 10.34
N ASN A 236 3.16 -14.75 10.54
CA ASN A 236 2.99 -15.81 9.53
C ASN A 236 1.75 -16.65 9.87
N TYR A 237 1.28 -17.48 8.92
CA TYR A 237 0.20 -18.44 9.11
C TYR A 237 0.36 -19.32 10.35
N SER A 238 1.58 -19.80 10.59
CA SER A 238 1.88 -20.68 11.72
C SER A 238 1.76 -19.98 13.08
N ASN A 239 1.93 -18.65 13.13
CA ASN A 239 1.88 -17.85 14.36
C ASN A 239 0.51 -17.16 14.55
N ALA A 240 -0.47 -17.46 13.70
CA ALA A 240 -1.81 -16.87 13.78
C ALA A 240 -2.59 -17.46 14.96
N ARG A 241 -2.63 -16.72 16.08
CA ARG A 241 -3.28 -17.14 17.33
C ARG A 241 -4.77 -17.42 17.19
N TRP A 242 -5.42 -16.76 16.25
CA TRP A 242 -6.85 -16.86 15.98
C TRP A 242 -7.22 -17.95 14.96
N LEU A 243 -6.25 -18.56 14.26
CA LEU A 243 -6.46 -19.73 13.40
C LEU A 243 -6.24 -21.02 14.18
N THR A 244 -7.16 -21.96 14.04
CA THR A 244 -7.01 -23.35 14.51
C THR A 244 -5.95 -24.09 13.67
N PRO A 245 -5.34 -25.18 14.18
CA PRO A 245 -4.30 -25.90 13.45
C PRO A 245 -4.71 -26.31 12.03
N SER A 246 -5.92 -26.86 11.85
CA SER A 246 -6.46 -27.23 10.53
C SER A 246 -6.64 -26.04 9.60
N GLU A 247 -7.12 -24.89 10.11
CA GLU A 247 -7.26 -23.68 9.29
C GLU A 247 -5.90 -23.07 8.86
N ARG A 248 -4.83 -23.29 9.64
CA ARG A 248 -3.48 -22.84 9.30
C ARG A 248 -2.90 -23.62 8.13
N GLU A 249 -3.21 -24.91 8.03
CA GLU A 249 -2.82 -25.76 6.90
C GLU A 249 -3.52 -25.26 5.63
N VAL A 250 -4.85 -25.07 5.68
CA VAL A 250 -5.63 -24.50 4.57
C VAL A 250 -5.09 -23.14 4.12
N ALA A 251 -4.75 -22.25 5.06
CA ALA A 251 -4.19 -20.94 4.72
C ALA A 251 -2.81 -21.02 4.06
N ARG A 252 -1.95 -21.95 4.51
CA ARG A 252 -0.64 -22.21 3.91
C ARG A 252 -0.78 -22.77 2.50
N ASP A 253 -1.72 -23.68 2.32
CA ASP A 253 -1.94 -24.38 1.06
C ASP A 253 -2.49 -23.46 -0.03
N ARG A 254 -3.45 -22.58 0.34
CA ARG A 254 -3.93 -21.48 -0.53
C ARG A 254 -2.80 -20.55 -0.98
N PHE A 255 -1.81 -20.33 -0.11
CA PHE A 255 -0.65 -19.51 -0.44
C PHE A 255 0.29 -20.20 -1.43
N TRP A 256 0.56 -21.50 -1.25
CA TRP A 256 1.39 -22.28 -2.18
C TRP A 256 0.76 -22.44 -3.56
N GLU A 257 -0.56 -22.64 -3.63
CA GLU A 257 -1.31 -22.63 -4.88
C GLU A 257 -1.13 -21.28 -5.61
N ALA A 258 -1.23 -20.17 -4.89
CA ALA A 258 -1.02 -18.85 -5.45
C ALA A 258 0.43 -18.61 -5.94
N LEU A 259 1.44 -19.22 -5.31
CA LEU A 259 2.85 -19.12 -5.72
C LEU A 259 3.19 -19.98 -6.95
N ARG A 260 2.45 -21.06 -7.22
CA ARG A 260 2.62 -21.88 -8.43
C ARG A 260 2.17 -21.16 -9.71
N ASP A 261 1.37 -20.09 -9.58
CA ASP A 261 0.99 -19.23 -10.70
C ASP A 261 2.19 -18.33 -11.13
N PRO A 262 2.71 -18.47 -12.37
CA PRO A 262 3.82 -17.66 -12.87
C PRO A 262 3.57 -16.14 -12.81
N GLN A 263 2.31 -15.70 -12.83
CA GLN A 263 1.94 -14.28 -12.70
C GLN A 263 2.23 -13.71 -11.30
N THR A 264 2.44 -14.58 -10.31
CA THR A 264 2.65 -14.21 -8.91
C THR A 264 4.05 -13.70 -8.60
N ILE A 265 5.08 -14.14 -9.30
CA ILE A 265 6.43 -13.60 -9.05
C ILE A 265 6.55 -12.15 -9.60
N PHE A 266 5.79 -11.82 -10.65
CA PHE A 266 5.85 -10.51 -11.32
C PHE A 266 5.01 -9.41 -10.66
N PHE A 267 3.87 -9.74 -10.05
CA PHE A 267 3.09 -8.76 -9.29
C PHE A 267 3.77 -8.34 -7.97
N PHE A 268 4.55 -9.22 -7.33
CA PHE A 268 5.30 -8.91 -6.10
C PHE A 268 6.28 -7.74 -6.35
N VAL A 269 6.93 -7.73 -7.51
CA VAL A 269 7.79 -6.62 -7.97
C VAL A 269 7.00 -5.32 -8.24
N THR A 270 5.73 -5.43 -8.61
CA THR A 270 4.85 -4.29 -8.95
C THR A 270 4.20 -3.68 -7.71
N ALA A 271 3.91 -4.49 -6.70
CA ALA A 271 3.26 -4.05 -5.47
C ALA A 271 4.20 -3.18 -4.61
N VAL A 272 5.52 -3.43 -4.63
CA VAL A 272 6.58 -2.68 -3.92
C VAL A 272 6.61 -1.18 -4.28
N GLY A 273 5.95 -0.76 -5.37
CA GLY A 273 5.87 0.64 -5.81
C GLY A 273 4.67 1.46 -5.31
N ASN A 274 3.75 0.93 -4.49
CA ASN A 274 2.44 1.57 -4.32
C ASN A 274 2.33 2.66 -3.24
N THR A 275 2.24 3.90 -3.71
CA THR A 275 1.30 4.91 -3.18
C THR A 275 0.50 5.49 -4.35
N MET A 276 -0.64 4.86 -4.67
CA MET A 276 -1.86 5.38 -5.37
C MET A 276 -2.51 4.23 -6.19
N PRO A 277 -3.78 3.83 -5.98
CA PRO A 277 -4.26 2.53 -6.49
C PRO A 277 -5.14 2.57 -7.75
N SER A 278 -5.78 3.69 -8.10
CA SER A 278 -6.77 3.69 -9.18
C SER A 278 -6.24 4.24 -10.51
N THR A 279 -5.56 5.38 -10.52
CA THR A 279 -4.97 5.96 -11.74
C THR A 279 -3.65 5.28 -12.13
N PHE A 280 -2.99 4.67 -11.15
CA PHE A 280 -1.70 4.00 -11.34
C PHE A 280 -1.85 2.58 -11.87
N ALA A 281 -2.86 1.83 -11.41
CA ALA A 281 -3.11 0.47 -11.88
C ALA A 281 -3.50 0.42 -13.37
N SER A 282 -4.18 1.45 -13.89
CA SER A 282 -4.46 1.59 -15.33
C SER A 282 -3.19 1.93 -16.12
N GLN A 283 -2.35 2.84 -15.63
CA GLN A 283 -1.06 3.19 -16.24
C GLN A 283 -0.07 2.01 -16.21
N TYR A 284 -0.08 1.24 -15.13
CA TYR A 284 0.78 0.08 -14.94
C TYR A 284 0.34 -1.12 -15.76
N ARG A 285 -0.97 -1.36 -15.98
CA ARG A 285 -1.41 -2.43 -16.91
C ARG A 285 -0.80 -2.27 -18.30
N GLY A 286 -0.69 -1.03 -18.80
CA GLY A 286 -0.04 -0.74 -20.09
C GLY A 286 1.48 -1.02 -20.09
N ILE A 287 2.17 -0.72 -19.00
CA ILE A 287 3.62 -1.00 -18.82
C ILE A 287 3.86 -2.51 -18.56
N ARG A 288 2.92 -3.16 -17.88
CA ARG A 288 2.96 -4.53 -17.37
C ARG A 288 3.07 -5.55 -18.50
N ASP A 289 2.31 -5.35 -19.56
CA ASP A 289 2.15 -6.39 -20.57
C ASP A 289 3.40 -6.54 -21.47
N LYS A 290 4.36 -5.58 -21.47
CA LYS A 290 5.47 -5.59 -22.45
C LYS A 290 6.86 -5.12 -21.98
N ALA A 291 7.07 -4.59 -20.77
CA ALA A 291 8.37 -4.05 -20.33
C ALA A 291 9.19 -5.00 -19.40
N CYS A 292 10.52 -4.97 -19.53
CA CYS A 292 11.48 -5.68 -18.66
C CYS A 292 11.54 -5.10 -17.23
N ASN A 293 11.89 -5.91 -16.22
CA ASN A 293 11.85 -5.59 -14.78
C ASN A 293 12.65 -4.32 -14.40
N THR A 294 13.76 -4.03 -15.09
CA THR A 294 14.60 -2.84 -14.81
C THR A 294 13.90 -1.53 -15.15
N LYS A 295 13.13 -1.48 -16.25
CA LYS A 295 12.36 -0.28 -16.64
C LYS A 295 11.23 0.01 -15.65
N LYS A 296 10.62 -1.04 -15.10
CA LYS A 296 9.54 -0.95 -14.09
C LYS A 296 10.05 -0.33 -12.78
N SER A 297 11.19 -0.79 -12.27
CA SER A 297 11.77 -0.25 -11.04
C SER A 297 12.17 1.23 -11.17
N THR A 298 12.77 1.61 -12.30
CA THR A 298 13.17 3.01 -12.55
C THR A 298 11.97 3.93 -12.70
N ALA A 299 10.91 3.50 -13.40
CA ALA A 299 9.68 4.26 -13.54
C ALA A 299 9.01 4.52 -12.18
N SER A 300 8.92 3.51 -11.31
CA SER A 300 8.40 3.67 -9.94
C SER A 300 9.20 4.68 -9.12
N GLY A 301 10.53 4.66 -9.22
CA GLY A 301 11.39 5.61 -8.50
C GLY A 301 11.14 7.06 -8.90
N ILE A 302 10.96 7.32 -10.20
CA ILE A 302 10.68 8.66 -10.74
C ILE A 302 9.32 9.18 -10.24
N ILE A 303 8.32 8.30 -10.23
CA ILE A 303 6.96 8.62 -9.78
C ILE A 303 6.94 9.00 -8.30
N PHE A 304 7.62 8.20 -7.46
CA PHE A 304 7.68 8.47 -6.02
C PHE A 304 8.42 9.78 -5.72
N ALA A 305 9.53 10.03 -6.43
CA ALA A 305 10.25 11.30 -6.34
C ALA A 305 9.37 12.49 -6.75
N GLY A 306 8.58 12.35 -7.82
CA GLY A 306 7.63 13.38 -8.27
C GLY A 306 6.52 13.65 -7.26
N TRP A 307 5.96 12.61 -6.64
CA TRP A 307 4.94 12.74 -5.60
C TRP A 307 5.48 13.44 -4.35
N ALA A 308 6.64 13.01 -3.86
CA ALA A 308 7.31 13.64 -2.71
C ALA A 308 7.66 15.11 -3.00
N ALA A 309 8.17 15.41 -4.19
CA ALA A 309 8.47 16.77 -4.61
C ALA A 309 7.21 17.65 -4.63
N GLY A 310 6.08 17.14 -5.11
CA GLY A 310 4.80 17.85 -5.09
C GLY A 310 4.32 18.20 -3.67
N LEU A 311 4.45 17.26 -2.73
CA LEU A 311 4.06 17.47 -1.32
C LEU A 311 5.03 18.36 -0.55
N ILE A 312 6.30 18.39 -0.93
CA ILE A 312 7.28 19.33 -0.41
C ILE A 312 7.01 20.74 -0.94
N ALA A 313 6.74 20.87 -2.23
CA ALA A 313 6.52 22.16 -2.90
C ALA A 313 5.16 22.80 -2.54
N GLY A 314 4.10 22.00 -2.39
CA GLY A 314 2.73 22.48 -2.17
C GLY A 314 2.61 23.54 -1.05
N PRO A 315 3.03 23.25 0.19
CA PRO A 315 2.96 24.21 1.30
C PRO A 315 3.81 25.47 1.10
N GLN A 316 4.81 25.44 0.22
CA GLN A 316 5.72 26.57 -0.02
C GLN A 316 5.09 27.67 -0.88
N PHE A 317 4.00 27.36 -1.60
CA PHE A 317 3.26 28.37 -2.37
C PHE A 317 2.34 29.24 -1.51
N PHE A 318 2.11 28.87 -0.25
CA PHE A 318 1.34 29.66 0.71
C PHE A 318 2.24 30.68 1.40
N LEU A 319 2.41 31.84 0.77
CA LEU A 319 3.24 32.92 1.27
C LEU A 319 2.46 33.81 2.25
N ASP A 320 3.07 34.12 3.39
CA ASP A 320 2.49 35.03 4.39
C ASP A 320 2.24 36.44 3.84
N SER A 321 3.03 36.88 2.86
CA SER A 321 2.86 38.18 2.19
C SER A 321 1.56 38.30 1.38
N GLN A 322 0.91 37.17 1.08
CA GLN A 322 -0.32 37.12 0.28
C GLN A 322 -1.55 36.75 1.13
N ALA A 323 -1.41 36.68 2.45
CA ALA A 323 -2.55 36.46 3.33
C ALA A 323 -3.56 37.62 3.22
N PRO A 324 -4.89 37.35 3.28
CA PRO A 324 -5.54 36.05 3.51
C PRO A 324 -5.92 35.28 2.22
N VAL A 325 -5.71 35.85 1.03
CA VAL A 325 -6.26 35.32 -0.23
C VAL A 325 -5.34 34.27 -0.87
N TYR A 326 -4.03 34.38 -0.70
CA TYR A 326 -3.03 33.43 -1.22
C TYR A 326 -3.12 33.18 -2.74
N ASP A 327 -3.18 34.25 -3.53
CA ASP A 327 -3.37 34.19 -4.99
C ASP A 327 -2.36 33.27 -5.71
N LEU A 328 -1.10 33.25 -5.29
CA LEU A 328 -0.08 32.37 -5.88
C LEU A 328 -0.43 30.90 -5.68
N ALA A 329 -0.84 30.51 -4.48
CA ALA A 329 -1.20 29.13 -4.17
C ALA A 329 -2.38 28.66 -5.03
N PHE A 330 -3.42 29.47 -5.17
CA PHE A 330 -4.58 29.14 -6.02
C PHE A 330 -4.23 29.11 -7.50
N ARG A 331 -3.41 30.04 -8.01
CA ARG A 331 -2.94 30.02 -9.41
C ARG A 331 -2.12 28.76 -9.71
N MET A 332 -1.22 28.38 -8.81
CA MET A 332 -0.42 27.16 -8.94
C MET A 332 -1.30 25.91 -8.87
N LEU A 333 -2.28 25.87 -7.96
CA LEU A 333 -3.24 24.78 -7.85
C LEU A 333 -4.06 24.60 -9.13
N MET A 334 -4.59 25.70 -9.68
CA MET A 334 -5.30 25.69 -10.96
C MET A 334 -4.40 25.24 -12.11
N GLY A 335 -3.12 25.65 -12.10
CA GLY A 335 -2.11 25.18 -13.04
C GLY A 335 -1.87 23.67 -12.95
N CYS A 336 -1.75 23.12 -11.74
CA CYS A 336 -1.61 21.69 -11.53
C CYS A 336 -2.83 20.91 -12.03
N TYR A 337 -4.06 21.37 -11.76
CA TYR A 337 -5.28 20.75 -12.28
C TYR A 337 -5.38 20.83 -13.80
N ALA A 338 -5.00 21.97 -14.40
CA ALA A 338 -4.95 22.11 -15.84
C ALA A 338 -3.93 21.13 -16.46
N LEU A 339 -2.74 21.00 -15.86
CA LEU A 339 -1.73 20.02 -16.31
C LEU A 339 -2.23 18.58 -16.17
N MET A 340 -2.97 18.25 -15.11
CA MET A 340 -3.60 16.93 -14.95
C MET A 340 -4.60 16.59 -16.06
N ILE A 341 -5.18 17.58 -16.73
CA ILE A 341 -6.07 17.39 -17.88
C ILE A 341 -5.27 17.38 -19.19
N ILE A 342 -4.35 18.34 -19.35
CA ILE A 342 -3.59 18.53 -20.58
C ILE A 342 -2.63 17.36 -20.84
N VAL A 343 -1.92 16.88 -19.82
CA VAL A 343 -0.90 15.84 -20.00
C VAL A 343 -1.52 14.52 -20.50
N PRO A 344 -2.63 13.98 -19.94
CA PRO A 344 -3.31 12.82 -20.50
C PRO A 344 -3.84 13.04 -21.92
N ILE A 345 -4.34 14.23 -22.24
CA ILE A 345 -4.80 14.55 -23.61
C ILE A 345 -3.63 14.53 -24.59
N LEU A 346 -2.51 15.16 -24.26
CA LEU A 346 -1.30 15.13 -25.08
C LEU A 346 -0.75 13.71 -25.22
N GLN A 347 -0.76 12.94 -24.14
CA GLN A 347 -0.38 11.53 -24.14
C GLN A 347 -1.28 10.69 -25.06
N TYR A 348 -2.60 10.89 -24.99
CA TYR A 348 -3.58 10.24 -25.86
C TYR A 348 -3.36 10.61 -27.34
N LEU A 349 -3.19 11.90 -27.64
CA LEU A 349 -2.92 12.38 -29.00
C LEU A 349 -1.61 11.82 -29.54
N TRP A 350 -0.58 11.74 -28.69
CA TRP A 350 0.71 11.15 -29.04
C TRP A 350 0.58 9.65 -29.32
N TYR A 351 -0.11 8.88 -28.46
CA TYR A 351 -0.37 7.46 -28.70
C TYR A 351 -1.15 7.23 -30.00
N ARG A 352 -2.15 8.08 -30.28
CA ARG A 352 -2.91 8.00 -31.53
C ARG A 352 -2.04 8.31 -32.75
N HIS A 353 -1.21 9.34 -32.67
CA HIS A 353 -0.28 9.70 -33.74
C HIS A 353 0.76 8.60 -33.99
N GLU A 354 1.34 8.05 -32.91
CA GLU A 354 2.37 7.04 -32.97
C GLU A 354 1.83 5.69 -33.45
N ASN A 355 0.63 5.27 -33.00
CA ASN A 355 -0.06 4.09 -33.54
C ASN A 355 -0.33 4.25 -35.04
N LYS A 356 -0.85 5.42 -35.47
CA LYS A 356 -1.10 5.70 -36.89
C LYS A 356 0.18 5.64 -37.72
N ARG A 357 1.27 6.27 -37.24
CA ARG A 357 2.59 6.23 -37.87
C ARG A 357 3.11 4.79 -38.03
N ARG A 358 2.91 3.95 -37.01
CA ARG A 358 3.32 2.53 -37.02
C ARG A 358 2.47 1.67 -37.95
N ASP A 359 1.16 1.94 -38.03
CA ASP A 359 0.26 1.27 -38.97
C ASP A 359 0.62 1.62 -40.43
N GLU A 360 0.88 2.90 -40.70
CA GLU A 360 1.35 3.36 -42.02
C GLU A 360 2.70 2.76 -42.40
N LYS A 361 3.62 2.61 -41.43
CA LYS A 361 4.93 1.98 -41.65
C LYS A 361 4.80 0.48 -41.92
N LEU A 362 3.95 -0.23 -41.17
CA LEU A 362 3.70 -1.66 -41.35
C LEU A 362 3.07 -1.95 -42.72
N ALA A 363 2.15 -1.09 -43.16
CA ALA A 363 1.52 -1.19 -44.48
C ALA A 363 2.51 -0.97 -45.65
N ARG A 364 3.60 -0.21 -45.44
CA ARG A 364 4.63 0.04 -46.46
C ARG A 364 5.70 -1.06 -46.52
N GLU A 365 6.10 -1.59 -45.37
CA GLU A 365 7.26 -2.48 -45.28
C GLU A 365 6.89 -3.98 -45.34
N GLY A 366 5.64 -4.36 -45.06
CA GLY A 366 5.16 -5.74 -45.12
C GLY A 366 5.79 -6.66 -44.04
N GLY A 367 5.01 -7.09 -43.06
CA GLY A 367 5.51 -7.92 -41.96
C GLY A 367 5.47 -9.41 -42.29
N GLY A 368 6.63 -10.07 -42.35
CA GLY A 368 6.71 -11.54 -42.40
C GLY A 368 6.28 -12.15 -41.07
N THR A 369 5.35 -13.12 -41.11
CA THR A 369 4.71 -13.76 -39.94
C THR A 369 5.70 -14.33 -38.92
N ASP A 370 6.89 -14.71 -39.37
CA ASP A 370 7.94 -15.35 -38.56
C ASP A 370 8.82 -14.33 -37.77
N GLU A 371 8.93 -13.10 -38.26
CA GLU A 371 9.67 -12.02 -37.58
C GLU A 371 8.84 -11.35 -36.46
N ILE A 372 7.53 -11.31 -36.67
CA ILE A 372 6.51 -10.83 -35.72
C ILE A 372 6.53 -11.70 -34.44
N LEU A 373 6.55 -13.02 -34.59
CA LEU A 373 6.62 -13.97 -33.46
C LEU A 373 7.95 -13.89 -32.71
N ARG A 374 9.08 -13.69 -33.41
CA ARG A 374 10.40 -13.55 -32.77
C ARG A 374 10.57 -12.24 -32.01
N THR A 375 9.98 -11.14 -32.49
CA THR A 375 10.06 -9.84 -31.81
C THR A 375 9.17 -9.74 -30.59
N GLU A 376 8.07 -10.50 -30.53
CA GLU A 376 7.14 -10.57 -29.39
C GLU A 376 7.82 -11.08 -28.10
N PHE A 377 8.79 -12.00 -28.22
CA PHE A 377 9.55 -12.55 -27.09
C PHE A 377 10.95 -11.92 -26.88
N SER A 378 11.36 -10.94 -27.69
CA SER A 378 12.72 -10.32 -27.60
C SER A 378 12.75 -9.09 -26.70
N ASP A 379 13.76 -8.91 -25.85
CA ASP A 379 13.87 -7.84 -24.82
C ASP A 379 14.19 -6.42 -25.35
N LYS A 380 13.64 -6.07 -26.52
CA LYS A 380 13.84 -4.79 -27.22
C LYS A 380 12.92 -3.69 -26.67
N THR A 381 13.32 -2.42 -26.86
CA THR A 381 12.54 -1.25 -26.44
C THR A 381 11.25 -1.06 -27.25
N ASP A 382 10.28 -0.32 -26.69
CA ASP A 382 8.99 -0.05 -27.35
C ASP A 382 9.12 0.72 -28.68
N PHE A 383 10.27 1.36 -28.90
CA PHE A 383 10.65 2.01 -30.16
C PHE A 383 11.17 0.99 -31.19
N GLU A 384 11.78 -0.09 -30.74
CA GLU A 384 12.33 -1.17 -31.57
C GLU A 384 11.26 -2.24 -31.89
N ARG A 385 10.25 -2.43 -31.03
CA ARG A 385 9.10 -3.34 -31.24
C ARG A 385 7.94 -2.71 -32.03
N TRP A 386 8.22 -1.86 -33.00
CA TRP A 386 7.20 -1.07 -33.69
C TRP A 386 6.22 -1.92 -34.55
N GLN A 387 6.61 -3.13 -34.95
CA GLN A 387 5.78 -4.03 -35.77
C GLN A 387 4.62 -4.68 -34.99
N THR A 388 4.86 -5.14 -33.76
CA THR A 388 3.87 -5.83 -32.91
C THR A 388 3.26 -4.93 -31.83
N PHE A 389 3.95 -3.87 -31.42
CA PHE A 389 3.51 -3.04 -30.31
C PHE A 389 2.56 -1.92 -30.76
N ARG A 390 1.35 -1.92 -30.17
CA ARG A 390 0.40 -0.82 -30.18
C ARG A 390 0.16 -0.34 -28.77
N TYR A 391 0.07 0.98 -28.60
CA TYR A 391 -0.37 1.61 -27.36
C TYR A 391 -1.86 1.37 -27.20
N THR A 392 -2.27 0.85 -26.05
CA THR A 392 -3.68 0.74 -25.66
C THR A 392 -4.22 2.14 -25.40
N LEU A 393 -5.26 2.54 -26.12
CA LEU A 393 -5.87 3.87 -26.01
C LEU A 393 -6.85 3.97 -24.83
#